data_AF-A0A958QH43-F1
#
_entry.id   AF-A0A958QH43-F1
#
_cell.length_a   1.000
_cell.length_b   1.000
_cell.length_c   1.000
_cell.angle_alpha   90.00
_cell.angle_beta   90.00
_cell.angle_gamma   90.00
#
_symmetry.space_group_name_H-M   'P 1'
#
loop_
_entity.id
_entity.type
_entity.pdbx_description
1 polymer ?
#
loop_
_entity_poly.entity_id
_entity_poly.type
_entity_poly.pdbx_seq_one_letter_code
_entity_poly.pdbx_strand_id
1 'polypeptide(L)'
;MGNFRFTTILSAFSALTVIFAASPAVCDGNRKPPRTAFNALTVFSGEKHSPMSMFNGRFSNEVKVVDVSEKEKEAPEAAPEAKAVEPDENAKSAEPEQTAEADEAAADSSTSSDKDIVFVGDDPTAHILPPDQDVPLRFNKDAPSSFVAMARAHVDGDHETARAYARQFVRYQKNMLFEVRELTKLIGAALVEEGVIDEEDWDGVEQYLNWEFANSREETGAVLKATHEDALKRIKADPNHQAEIYYFFTINSSWARTMAPDVERLWQVAQRDPNIKMVALSMGPLPNKWVESYRNYTGLTVPIFEGAEVAKSFDVAFTPALVVVSPTTKTAYRKTGQQSFQRMYEFVRTVQGKSTEISPQLASVLNKPIGEVEKLSDPNGTLPNGGIVVYDSRASGEDARGSLKRVNHLGSVKRKPKKNDALERF
;
A
#
# COMPACT_ATOMS: atom_id res chain seq x y z
N MET A 1 -33.40 -35.20 -21.49
CA MET A 1 -33.75 -34.17 -20.49
C MET A 1 -33.15 -34.61 -19.17
N GLY A 2 -31.93 -34.14 -18.86
CA GLY A 2 -31.14 -34.58 -17.70
C GLY A 2 -31.01 -33.45 -16.69
N ASN A 3 -31.44 -33.71 -15.46
CA ASN A 3 -31.28 -32.80 -14.32
C ASN A 3 -29.82 -32.76 -13.87
N PHE A 4 -29.11 -31.69 -14.23
CA PHE A 4 -27.76 -31.38 -13.76
C PHE A 4 -27.86 -30.81 -12.33
N ARG A 5 -27.31 -31.53 -11.35
CA ARG A 5 -27.31 -31.12 -9.93
C ARG A 5 -26.18 -30.13 -9.66
N PHE A 6 -26.57 -28.96 -9.15
CA PHE A 6 -25.77 -27.75 -8.88
C PHE A 6 -25.00 -27.80 -7.53
N THR A 7 -24.51 -28.96 -7.11
CA THR A 7 -24.01 -29.17 -5.72
C THR A 7 -22.50 -28.99 -5.53
N THR A 8 -21.70 -28.77 -6.58
CA THR A 8 -20.23 -28.81 -6.46
C THR A 8 -19.55 -27.44 -6.32
N ILE A 9 -20.27 -26.32 -6.47
CA ILE A 9 -19.69 -24.98 -6.35
C ILE A 9 -19.76 -24.43 -4.89
N LEU A 10 -20.54 -25.07 -4.01
CA LEU A 10 -20.72 -24.59 -2.63
C LEU A 10 -19.59 -24.94 -1.64
N SER A 11 -18.67 -25.87 -1.94
CA SER A 11 -17.63 -26.25 -0.98
C SER A 11 -16.42 -25.31 -0.96
N ALA A 12 -16.22 -24.49 -1.99
CA ALA A 12 -15.17 -23.46 -2.01
C ALA A 12 -15.56 -22.21 -1.20
N PHE A 13 -16.86 -22.01 -0.92
CA PHE A 13 -17.35 -20.85 -0.16
C PHE A 13 -17.48 -21.10 1.35
N SER A 14 -17.38 -22.35 1.81
CA SER A 14 -17.57 -22.69 3.23
C SER A 14 -16.40 -22.26 4.14
N ALA A 15 -15.25 -21.90 3.57
CA ALA A 15 -14.15 -21.27 4.31
C ALA A 15 -14.33 -19.73 4.45
N LEU A 16 -15.31 -19.14 3.76
CA LEU A 16 -15.62 -17.70 3.83
C LEU A 16 -16.94 -17.40 4.59
N THR A 17 -17.71 -18.42 4.98
CA THR A 17 -19.08 -18.25 5.55
C THR A 17 -19.12 -17.94 7.06
N VAL A 18 -17.99 -17.62 7.70
CA VAL A 18 -17.99 -17.27 9.14
C VAL A 18 -18.27 -15.77 9.39
N ILE A 19 -18.39 -14.92 8.36
CA ILE A 19 -18.48 -13.46 8.54
C ILE A 19 -19.87 -12.84 8.24
N PHE A 20 -20.84 -13.56 7.67
CA PHE A 20 -22.19 -13.00 7.43
C PHE A 20 -23.25 -13.61 8.35
N ALA A 21 -23.30 -13.12 9.60
CA ALA A 21 -24.48 -13.19 10.44
C ALA A 21 -24.89 -11.77 10.84
N ALA A 22 -25.52 -11.05 9.90
CA ALA A 22 -26.16 -9.77 10.18
C ALA A 22 -27.63 -9.99 10.55
N SER A 23 -28.00 -9.35 11.65
CA SER A 23 -29.30 -9.35 12.34
C SER A 23 -30.48 -8.93 11.44
N PRO A 24 -31.69 -9.51 11.56
CA PRO A 24 -32.86 -8.98 10.86
C PRO A 24 -33.39 -7.74 11.61
N ALA A 25 -33.21 -6.56 11.00
CA ALA A 25 -33.86 -5.34 11.45
C ALA A 25 -35.31 -5.28 10.92
N VAL A 26 -36.21 -4.95 11.84
CA VAL A 26 -37.64 -4.73 11.67
C VAL A 26 -37.89 -3.55 10.72
N CYS A 27 -38.63 -3.78 9.64
CA CYS A 27 -39.17 -2.74 8.77
C CYS A 27 -40.38 -2.08 9.44
N ASP A 28 -40.27 -0.80 9.79
CA ASP A 28 -41.44 0.05 10.06
C ASP A 28 -41.55 1.11 8.98
N GLY A 29 -42.58 0.95 8.14
CA GLY A 29 -42.91 1.85 7.05
C GLY A 29 -43.75 3.03 7.54
N ASN A 30 -43.23 4.24 7.37
CA ASN A 30 -44.05 5.43 7.08
C ASN A 30 -43.17 6.66 6.84
N ARG A 31 -43.11 7.14 5.59
CA ARG A 31 -42.92 8.56 5.28
C ARG A 31 -43.26 8.83 3.81
N LYS A 32 -44.33 9.60 3.59
CA LYS A 32 -44.67 10.22 2.30
C LYS A 32 -43.67 11.35 1.98
N PRO A 33 -43.37 11.62 0.70
CA PRO A 33 -42.54 12.75 0.30
C PRO A 33 -43.36 14.04 0.17
N PRO A 34 -42.78 15.24 0.41
CA PRO A 34 -43.38 16.47 -0.08
C PRO A 34 -42.88 16.77 -1.50
N ARG A 35 -43.84 16.97 -2.40
CA ARG A 35 -43.67 17.73 -3.64
C ARG A 35 -43.79 19.21 -3.31
N THR A 36 -42.85 20.03 -3.77
CA THR A 36 -43.13 21.40 -4.25
C THR A 36 -42.01 21.89 -5.16
N ALA A 37 -42.41 22.29 -6.37
CA ALA A 37 -41.64 23.10 -7.30
C ALA A 37 -41.69 24.58 -6.87
N PHE A 38 -40.69 25.40 -7.26
CA PHE A 38 -40.91 26.63 -8.05
C PHE A 38 -39.60 27.33 -8.47
N ASN A 39 -39.75 28.10 -9.55
CA ASN A 39 -38.79 28.71 -10.48
C ASN A 39 -37.93 29.91 -10.01
N ALA A 40 -36.92 30.17 -10.85
CA ALA A 40 -36.49 31.48 -11.43
C ALA A 40 -35.46 32.38 -10.71
N LEU A 41 -34.27 32.45 -11.33
CA LEU A 41 -33.66 33.62 -12.00
C LEU A 41 -33.81 35.02 -11.36
N THR A 42 -32.71 35.65 -10.93
CA THR A 42 -32.10 36.84 -11.58
C THR A 42 -30.90 37.44 -10.79
N VAL A 43 -29.85 37.78 -11.56
CA VAL A 43 -29.00 38.98 -11.52
C VAL A 43 -28.29 39.37 -10.22
N PHE A 44 -26.94 39.28 -10.22
CA PHE A 44 -26.09 40.38 -9.75
C PHE A 44 -24.80 40.47 -10.57
N SER A 45 -24.50 41.70 -10.97
CA SER A 45 -23.37 42.16 -11.78
C SER A 45 -22.39 42.93 -10.90
N GLY A 46 -21.09 42.87 -11.25
CA GLY A 46 -19.99 43.68 -10.68
C GLY A 46 -19.17 42.89 -9.65
N GLU A 47 -17.84 42.84 -9.63
CA GLU A 47 -16.80 43.69 -10.21
C GLU A 47 -15.52 42.88 -10.49
N LYS A 48 -14.67 43.49 -11.30
CA LYS A 48 -13.46 42.95 -11.93
C LYS A 48 -12.32 42.70 -10.93
N HIS A 49 -11.81 41.47 -10.90
CA HIS A 49 -10.39 41.21 -10.73
C HIS A 49 -9.96 40.12 -11.70
N SER A 50 -9.11 40.46 -12.67
CA SER A 50 -8.50 39.52 -13.60
C SER A 50 -7.62 38.52 -12.83
N PRO A 51 -7.89 37.21 -12.86
CA PRO A 51 -6.90 36.24 -12.44
C PRO A 51 -5.90 36.01 -13.59
N MET A 52 -4.63 35.85 -13.23
CA MET A 52 -3.55 35.46 -14.14
C MET A 52 -3.99 34.29 -15.03
N SER A 53 -4.10 34.56 -16.33
CA SER A 53 -4.17 33.55 -17.38
C SER A 53 -2.78 32.91 -17.51
N MET A 54 -2.50 31.88 -16.71
CA MET A 54 -1.31 31.04 -16.86
C MET A 54 -1.69 29.60 -16.51
N PHE A 55 -2.39 28.87 -17.41
CA PHE A 55 -2.27 27.41 -17.58
C PHE A 55 -3.15 26.85 -18.73
N ASN A 56 -3.15 27.47 -19.91
CA ASN A 56 -3.75 26.83 -21.11
C ASN A 56 -2.70 25.95 -21.81
N GLY A 57 -2.22 24.92 -21.11
CA GLY A 57 -1.39 23.86 -21.67
C GLY A 57 -2.27 22.75 -22.22
N ARG A 58 -2.31 22.60 -23.54
CA ARG A 58 -3.02 21.53 -24.26
C ARG A 58 -2.37 20.17 -23.94
N PHE A 59 -2.83 19.49 -22.88
CA PHE A 59 -2.40 18.13 -22.53
C PHE A 59 -2.93 17.14 -23.57
N SER A 60 -2.18 16.94 -24.65
CA SER A 60 -2.51 15.94 -25.68
C SER A 60 -1.28 15.16 -26.16
N ASN A 61 -0.21 15.16 -25.36
CA ASN A 61 0.96 14.33 -25.63
C ASN A 61 1.05 13.24 -24.55
N GLU A 62 1.24 11.99 -24.98
CA GLU A 62 1.44 10.82 -24.11
C GLU A 62 2.54 11.09 -23.08
N VAL A 63 2.16 11.20 -21.81
CA VAL A 63 3.09 11.19 -20.68
C VAL A 63 3.32 9.74 -20.29
N LYS A 64 4.59 9.32 -20.27
CA LYS A 64 4.93 7.96 -19.84
C LYS A 64 4.88 7.91 -18.33
N VAL A 65 3.83 7.29 -17.79
CA VAL A 65 3.72 7.00 -16.36
C VAL A 65 4.58 5.79 -16.06
N VAL A 66 5.65 6.00 -15.31
CA VAL A 66 6.46 4.93 -14.75
C VAL A 66 5.97 4.76 -13.32
N ASP A 67 5.16 3.72 -13.12
CA ASP A 67 4.92 3.30 -11.75
C ASP A 67 6.22 2.77 -11.18
N VAL A 68 6.63 3.33 -10.05
CA VAL A 68 7.85 2.92 -9.39
C VAL A 68 7.60 1.65 -8.57
N SER A 69 6.33 1.22 -8.40
CA SER A 69 5.98 -0.18 -8.10
C SER A 69 6.08 -1.05 -9.36
N GLU A 70 6.99 -2.04 -9.32
CA GLU A 70 7.15 -3.20 -10.24
C GLU A 70 6.90 -3.05 -11.77
N LYS A 71 7.99 -3.20 -12.54
CA LYS A 71 8.03 -4.17 -13.65
C LYS A 71 9.46 -4.71 -13.78
N GLU A 72 9.67 -5.94 -13.32
CA GLU A 72 10.93 -6.65 -13.52
C GLU A 72 10.96 -7.15 -14.97
N LYS A 73 11.97 -6.74 -15.74
CA LYS A 73 12.18 -7.16 -17.11
C LYS A 73 13.21 -8.27 -17.08
N GLU A 74 12.86 -9.44 -17.62
CA GLU A 74 13.80 -10.51 -17.97
C GLU A 74 15.02 -9.92 -18.69
N ALA A 75 16.20 -10.34 -18.24
CA ALA A 75 17.46 -10.01 -18.88
C ALA A 75 17.56 -10.72 -20.24
N PRO A 76 17.94 -10.04 -21.34
CA PRO A 76 18.52 -10.73 -22.46
C PRO A 76 20.01 -10.98 -22.19
N GLU A 77 20.37 -12.24 -22.29
CA GLU A 77 21.70 -12.78 -22.47
C GLU A 77 22.44 -12.07 -23.61
N ALA A 78 23.65 -11.56 -23.35
CA ALA A 78 24.67 -11.31 -24.36
C ALA A 78 26.05 -11.23 -23.69
N ALA A 79 26.85 -12.28 -23.90
CA ALA A 79 28.27 -12.31 -23.62
C ALA A 79 29.04 -11.28 -24.47
N PRO A 80 30.21 -10.83 -24.01
CA PRO A 80 31.28 -10.46 -24.91
C PRO A 80 32.47 -11.41 -24.79
N GLU A 81 32.87 -11.94 -25.95
CA GLU A 81 34.18 -12.50 -26.23
C GLU A 81 35.30 -11.50 -25.89
N ALA A 82 36.33 -11.99 -25.18
CA ALA A 82 37.73 -11.57 -25.26
C ALA A 82 38.53 -12.41 -24.25
N LYS A 83 39.79 -12.82 -24.44
CA LYS A 83 40.75 -12.82 -25.55
C LYS A 83 41.84 -13.81 -25.10
N ALA A 84 42.48 -14.48 -26.05
CA ALA A 84 43.65 -15.33 -25.83
C ALA A 84 44.82 -14.56 -25.18
N VAL A 85 45.46 -15.18 -24.19
CA VAL A 85 46.82 -14.85 -23.74
C VAL A 85 47.58 -16.17 -23.58
N GLU A 86 48.66 -16.28 -24.35
CA GLU A 86 49.64 -17.37 -24.35
C GLU A 86 50.57 -17.33 -23.11
N PRO A 87 51.32 -18.41 -22.85
CA PRO A 87 51.79 -18.77 -21.52
C PRO A 87 53.15 -18.17 -21.18
N ASP A 88 53.42 -18.00 -19.88
CA ASP A 88 54.75 -17.69 -19.37
C ASP A 88 55.29 -18.88 -18.56
N GLU A 89 56.40 -19.42 -19.04
CA GLU A 89 57.22 -20.44 -18.40
C GLU A 89 57.97 -19.84 -17.21
N ASN A 90 57.77 -20.35 -15.99
CA ASN A 90 58.94 -20.63 -15.13
C ASN A 90 58.64 -21.59 -13.98
N ALA A 91 59.58 -22.51 -13.82
CA ALA A 91 59.57 -23.70 -13.00
C ALA A 91 59.65 -23.44 -11.49
N LYS A 92 59.05 -24.34 -10.69
CA LYS A 92 59.85 -25.15 -9.73
C LYS A 92 59.11 -26.39 -9.20
N SER A 93 59.59 -27.52 -9.70
CA SER A 93 59.69 -28.85 -9.10
C SER A 93 59.51 -28.97 -7.58
N ALA A 94 58.58 -29.83 -7.16
CA ALA A 94 58.78 -30.78 -6.07
C ALA A 94 57.77 -31.94 -6.21
N GLU A 95 58.22 -33.01 -6.86
CA GLU A 95 57.73 -34.37 -6.68
C GLU A 95 58.13 -34.87 -5.27
N PRO A 96 57.38 -35.82 -4.69
CA PRO A 96 57.76 -37.21 -4.94
C PRO A 96 56.59 -38.16 -5.21
N GLU A 97 56.83 -39.07 -6.18
CA GLU A 97 56.55 -40.51 -6.18
C GLU A 97 56.32 -41.11 -4.77
N GLN A 98 55.46 -42.10 -4.50
CA GLN A 98 55.21 -43.33 -5.27
C GLN A 98 54.05 -44.15 -4.63
N THR A 99 53.32 -44.90 -5.47
CA THR A 99 52.73 -46.26 -5.28
C THR A 99 51.65 -46.57 -4.23
N ALA A 100 50.48 -47.03 -4.73
CA ALA A 100 49.91 -48.40 -4.56
C ALA A 100 48.45 -48.36 -5.06
N GLU A 101 48.11 -48.90 -6.24
CA GLU A 101 47.60 -50.26 -6.46
C GLU A 101 46.45 -50.72 -5.53
N ALA A 102 45.30 -50.96 -6.19
CA ALA A 102 44.22 -51.87 -5.86
C ALA A 102 43.44 -51.67 -4.54
N ASP A 103 42.19 -51.20 -4.67
CA ASP A 103 41.07 -52.03 -4.21
C ASP A 103 39.75 -51.59 -4.88
N GLU A 104 39.31 -52.45 -5.80
CA GLU A 104 37.95 -52.56 -6.32
C GLU A 104 37.09 -53.16 -5.20
N ALA A 105 36.55 -52.31 -4.33
CA ALA A 105 35.72 -52.74 -3.21
C ALA A 105 34.41 -51.94 -3.14
N ALA A 106 33.33 -52.66 -3.47
CA ALA A 106 31.98 -52.50 -2.96
C ALA A 106 31.32 -51.12 -3.16
N ALA A 107 30.81 -50.93 -4.37
CA ALA A 107 29.50 -50.32 -4.55
C ALA A 107 28.43 -51.19 -3.87
N ASP A 108 28.15 -50.95 -2.59
CA ASP A 108 26.88 -51.33 -1.99
C ASP A 108 26.58 -50.54 -0.71
N SER A 109 25.32 -50.15 -0.53
CA SER A 109 24.74 -49.40 0.60
C SER A 109 24.72 -47.86 0.56
N SER A 110 24.34 -47.25 -0.56
CA SER A 110 23.36 -46.16 -0.46
C SER A 110 21.97 -46.76 -0.64
N THR A 111 21.46 -47.39 0.41
CA THR A 111 20.01 -47.54 0.61
C THR A 111 19.42 -46.15 0.86
N SER A 112 19.48 -45.26 -0.13
CA SER A 112 18.46 -44.21 -0.22
C SER A 112 17.17 -44.97 -0.44
N SER A 113 16.47 -45.28 0.65
CA SER A 113 15.09 -45.71 0.56
C SER A 113 14.42 -44.71 -0.37
N ASP A 114 14.06 -45.14 -1.58
CA ASP A 114 13.27 -44.37 -2.54
C ASP A 114 11.98 -44.00 -1.81
N LYS A 115 12.01 -42.88 -1.09
CA LYS A 115 10.83 -42.23 -0.53
C LYS A 115 10.22 -41.45 -1.67
N ASP A 116 9.84 -42.20 -2.70
CA ASP A 116 9.19 -41.64 -3.86
C ASP A 116 7.88 -41.00 -3.41
N ILE A 117 7.67 -39.78 -3.91
CA ILE A 117 6.44 -39.04 -3.65
C ILE A 117 5.28 -39.81 -4.28
N VAL A 118 4.33 -40.21 -3.43
CA VAL A 118 3.10 -40.86 -3.89
C VAL A 118 2.10 -39.79 -4.29
N PHE A 119 1.82 -39.67 -5.58
CA PHE A 119 0.72 -38.85 -6.07
C PHE A 119 -0.61 -39.56 -5.85
N VAL A 120 -1.63 -38.82 -5.46
CA VAL A 120 -3.00 -39.34 -5.33
C VAL A 120 -3.47 -39.74 -6.74
N GLY A 121 -3.54 -41.04 -7.00
CA GLY A 121 -4.20 -41.60 -8.19
C GLY A 121 -5.72 -41.46 -8.10
N ASP A 122 -6.40 -41.65 -9.22
CA ASP A 122 -7.85 -41.38 -9.35
C ASP A 122 -8.74 -42.36 -8.56
N ASP A 123 -8.16 -43.46 -8.06
CA ASP A 123 -8.84 -44.44 -7.22
C ASP A 123 -8.66 -44.13 -5.72
N PRO A 124 -9.73 -43.72 -4.98
CA PRO A 124 -9.65 -43.42 -3.56
C PRO A 124 -9.33 -44.64 -2.68
N THR A 125 -9.53 -45.87 -3.19
CA THR A 125 -9.32 -47.10 -2.41
C THR A 125 -7.88 -47.60 -2.46
N ALA A 126 -7.12 -47.24 -3.50
CA ALA A 126 -5.67 -47.51 -3.61
C ALA A 126 -4.84 -46.83 -2.49
N HIS A 127 -5.49 -45.95 -1.73
CA HIS A 127 -4.88 -45.09 -0.71
C HIS A 127 -5.16 -45.57 0.72
N ILE A 128 -5.93 -46.65 0.90
CA ILE A 128 -6.21 -47.24 2.21
C ILE A 128 -4.99 -48.07 2.64
N LEU A 129 -4.21 -47.54 3.59
CA LEU A 129 -3.08 -48.26 4.18
C LEU A 129 -3.55 -49.05 5.41
N PRO A 130 -2.83 -50.14 5.77
CA PRO A 130 -2.99 -50.80 7.05
C PRO A 130 -2.87 -49.81 8.23
N PRO A 131 -3.64 -50.00 9.32
CA PRO A 131 -3.70 -49.05 10.44
C PRO A 131 -2.37 -48.91 11.21
N ASP A 132 -1.43 -49.83 11.00
CA ASP A 132 -0.11 -49.88 11.60
C ASP A 132 1.00 -49.25 10.73
N GLN A 133 0.67 -48.74 9.54
CA GLN A 133 1.63 -48.08 8.65
C GLN A 133 1.50 -46.56 8.70
N ASP A 134 2.63 -45.87 8.77
CA ASP A 134 2.69 -44.42 8.61
C ASP A 134 2.27 -44.03 7.18
N VAL A 135 1.36 -43.07 7.08
CA VAL A 135 0.86 -42.59 5.78
C VAL A 135 1.96 -41.74 5.12
N PRO A 136 2.48 -42.13 3.94
CA PRO A 136 3.44 -41.29 3.23
C PRO A 136 2.79 -39.98 2.81
N LEU A 137 3.59 -38.92 2.68
CA LEU A 137 3.10 -37.62 2.25
C LEU A 137 2.56 -37.72 0.82
N ARG A 138 1.29 -37.36 0.62
CA ARG A 138 0.58 -37.48 -0.66
C ARG A 138 0.29 -36.13 -1.27
N PHE A 139 0.47 -36.02 -2.58
CA PHE A 139 0.19 -34.79 -3.33
C PHE A 139 -0.87 -35.06 -4.38
N ASN A 140 -1.79 -34.11 -4.54
CA ASN A 140 -2.65 -34.08 -5.71
C ASN A 140 -1.76 -33.86 -6.96
N LYS A 141 -2.11 -34.50 -8.09
CA LYS A 141 -1.46 -34.27 -9.39
C LYS A 141 -1.53 -32.79 -9.80
N ASP A 142 -2.59 -32.10 -9.39
CA ASP A 142 -2.80 -30.68 -9.68
C ASP A 142 -2.17 -29.73 -8.64
N ALA A 143 -1.40 -30.26 -7.68
CA ALA A 143 -0.73 -29.42 -6.71
C ALA A 143 0.30 -28.50 -7.40
N PRO A 144 0.48 -27.25 -6.94
CA PRO A 144 1.47 -26.35 -7.50
C PRO A 144 2.86 -26.98 -7.49
N SER A 145 3.56 -26.93 -8.63
CA SER A 145 4.86 -27.59 -8.80
C SER A 145 5.90 -27.15 -7.76
N SER A 146 5.88 -25.88 -7.35
CA SER A 146 6.73 -25.36 -6.28
C SER A 146 6.49 -26.03 -4.92
N PHE A 147 5.24 -26.41 -4.62
CA PHE A 147 4.91 -27.12 -3.39
C PHE A 147 5.38 -28.57 -3.43
N VAL A 148 5.17 -29.24 -4.56
CA VAL A 148 5.66 -30.62 -4.78
C VAL A 148 7.18 -30.68 -4.67
N ALA A 149 7.89 -29.75 -5.33
CA ALA A 149 9.35 -29.68 -5.30
C ALA A 149 9.89 -29.34 -3.90
N MET A 150 9.23 -28.42 -3.18
CA MET A 150 9.55 -28.11 -1.79
C MET A 150 9.46 -29.34 -0.88
N ALA A 151 8.39 -30.12 -1.02
CA ALA A 151 8.21 -31.30 -0.20
C ALA A 151 9.19 -32.41 -0.55
N ARG A 152 9.51 -32.58 -1.84
CA ARG A 152 10.54 -33.53 -2.28
C ARG A 152 11.88 -33.22 -1.63
N ALA A 153 12.36 -31.99 -1.80
CA ALA A 153 13.61 -31.56 -1.19
C ALA A 153 13.60 -31.71 0.33
N HIS A 154 12.46 -31.48 0.99
CA HIS A 154 12.34 -31.69 2.44
C HIS A 154 12.45 -33.17 2.84
N VAL A 155 11.80 -34.08 2.11
CA VAL A 155 11.87 -35.54 2.34
C VAL A 155 13.29 -36.07 2.09
N ASP A 156 13.97 -35.53 1.09
CA ASP A 156 15.36 -35.86 0.74
C ASP A 156 16.38 -35.27 1.73
N GLY A 157 15.94 -34.46 2.71
CA GLY A 157 16.80 -33.80 3.68
C GLY A 157 17.53 -32.55 3.15
N ASP A 158 17.28 -32.15 1.90
CA ASP A 158 17.82 -30.92 1.30
C ASP A 158 16.99 -29.69 1.73
N HIS A 159 17.29 -29.20 2.94
CA HIS A 159 16.60 -28.06 3.51
C HIS A 159 16.87 -26.73 2.78
N GLU A 160 17.98 -26.61 2.05
CA GLU A 160 18.29 -25.38 1.31
C GLU A 160 17.41 -25.26 0.06
N THR A 161 17.33 -26.33 -0.72
CA THR A 161 16.44 -26.40 -1.88
C THR A 161 14.97 -26.32 -1.47
N ALA A 162 14.58 -26.99 -0.38
CA ALA A 162 13.23 -26.86 0.17
C ALA A 162 12.90 -25.40 0.54
N ARG A 163 13.83 -24.67 1.16
CA ARG A 163 13.66 -23.24 1.49
C ARG A 163 13.56 -22.37 0.23
N ALA A 164 14.31 -22.68 -0.83
CA ALA A 164 14.21 -21.97 -2.10
C ALA A 164 12.83 -22.14 -2.73
N TYR A 165 12.31 -23.37 -2.81
CA TYR A 165 10.96 -23.64 -3.32
C TYR A 165 9.85 -23.10 -2.42
N ALA A 166 10.05 -23.07 -1.10
CA ALA A 166 9.12 -22.41 -0.18
C ALA A 166 8.93 -20.93 -0.54
N ARG A 167 10.03 -20.21 -0.83
CA ARG A 167 9.95 -18.82 -1.30
C ARG A 167 9.21 -18.69 -2.62
N GLN A 168 9.39 -19.64 -3.54
CA GLN A 168 8.65 -19.65 -4.81
C GLN A 168 7.15 -19.91 -4.60
N PHE A 169 6.79 -20.85 -3.72
CA PHE A 169 5.40 -21.14 -3.39
C PHE A 169 4.69 -19.96 -2.72
N VAL A 170 5.39 -19.22 -1.85
CA VAL A 170 4.87 -17.97 -1.28
C VAL A 170 4.59 -16.93 -2.38
N ARG A 171 5.45 -16.80 -3.40
CA ARG A 171 5.18 -15.92 -4.55
C ARG A 171 3.96 -16.38 -5.34
N TYR A 172 3.82 -17.69 -5.56
CA TYR A 172 2.64 -18.26 -6.21
C TYR A 172 1.34 -17.93 -5.45
N GLN A 173 1.31 -18.16 -4.13
CA GLN A 173 0.14 -17.84 -3.31
C GLN A 173 -0.21 -16.35 -3.36
N LYS A 174 0.81 -15.48 -3.34
CA LYS A 174 0.63 -14.03 -3.48
C LYS A 174 0.01 -13.65 -4.82
N ASN A 175 0.50 -14.21 -5.92
CA ASN A 175 -0.06 -13.97 -7.25
C ASN A 175 -1.50 -14.46 -7.34
N MET A 176 -1.78 -15.65 -6.79
CA MET A 176 -3.14 -16.19 -6.73
C MET A 176 -4.10 -15.28 -5.96
N LEU A 177 -3.66 -14.66 -4.85
CA LEU A 177 -4.48 -13.69 -4.11
C LEU A 177 -4.80 -12.44 -4.94
N PHE A 178 -3.86 -11.95 -5.76
CA PHE A 178 -4.12 -10.85 -6.68
C PHE A 178 -5.12 -11.23 -7.76
N GLU A 179 -5.00 -12.41 -8.35
CA GLU A 179 -5.97 -12.92 -9.34
C GLU A 179 -7.36 -13.08 -8.73
N VAL A 180 -7.47 -13.66 -7.53
CA VAL A 180 -8.75 -13.78 -6.81
C VAL A 180 -9.37 -12.41 -6.55
N ARG A 181 -8.58 -11.37 -6.28
CA ARG A 181 -9.08 -10.00 -6.14
C ARG A 181 -9.69 -9.49 -7.44
N GLU A 182 -8.99 -9.64 -8.57
CA GLU A 182 -9.51 -9.18 -9.87
C GLU A 182 -10.76 -9.97 -10.27
N LEU A 183 -10.81 -11.27 -10.01
CA LEU A 183 -12.02 -12.08 -10.18
C LEU A 183 -13.16 -11.59 -9.29
N THR A 184 -12.87 -11.22 -8.04
CA THR A 184 -13.87 -10.67 -7.11
C THR A 184 -14.44 -9.35 -7.62
N LYS A 185 -13.60 -8.48 -8.19
CA LYS A 185 -14.03 -7.24 -8.85
C LYS A 185 -14.94 -7.52 -10.04
N LEU A 186 -14.59 -8.48 -10.90
CA LEU A 186 -15.44 -8.88 -12.02
C LEU A 186 -16.78 -9.44 -11.56
N ILE A 187 -16.79 -10.26 -10.51
CA ILE A 187 -18.03 -10.80 -9.92
C ILE A 187 -18.90 -9.66 -9.38
N GLY A 188 -18.33 -8.72 -8.65
CA GLY A 188 -19.08 -7.58 -8.13
C GLY A 188 -19.63 -6.66 -9.21
N ALA A 189 -18.83 -6.35 -10.24
CA ALA A 189 -19.29 -5.60 -11.40
C ALA A 189 -20.48 -6.30 -12.10
N ALA A 190 -20.41 -7.63 -12.27
CA ALA A 190 -21.51 -8.41 -12.82
C ALA A 190 -22.77 -8.40 -11.92
N LEU A 191 -22.60 -8.43 -10.59
CA LEU A 191 -23.73 -8.35 -9.65
C LEU A 191 -24.43 -6.98 -9.70
N VAL A 192 -23.66 -5.89 -9.89
CA VAL A 192 -24.20 -4.54 -10.11
C VAL A 192 -24.92 -4.45 -11.45
N GLU A 193 -24.34 -4.99 -12.53
CA GLU A 193 -24.94 -5.01 -13.87
C GLU A 193 -26.28 -5.76 -13.91
N GLU A 194 -26.36 -6.90 -13.23
CA GLU A 194 -27.59 -7.70 -13.11
C GLU A 194 -28.59 -7.12 -12.09
N GLY A 195 -28.27 -6.00 -11.43
CA GLY A 195 -29.12 -5.33 -10.45
C GLY A 195 -29.39 -6.17 -9.19
N VAL A 196 -28.48 -7.10 -8.86
CA VAL A 196 -28.57 -7.94 -7.66
C VAL A 196 -28.16 -7.14 -6.41
N ILE A 197 -27.22 -6.22 -6.57
CA ILE A 197 -26.76 -5.29 -5.54
C ILE A 197 -26.69 -3.87 -6.11
N ASP A 198 -26.81 -2.86 -5.24
CA ASP A 198 -26.61 -1.47 -5.61
C ASP A 198 -25.09 -1.15 -5.73
N GLU A 199 -24.74 -0.19 -6.61
CA GLU A 199 -23.33 0.22 -6.83
C GLU A 199 -22.65 0.71 -5.54
N GLU A 200 -23.39 1.44 -4.69
CA GLU A 200 -22.90 1.96 -3.41
C GLU A 200 -22.51 0.85 -2.41
N ASP A 201 -23.22 -0.30 -2.44
CA ASP A 201 -22.92 -1.44 -1.57
C ASP A 201 -21.61 -2.13 -2.00
N TRP A 202 -21.35 -2.15 -3.33
CA TRP A 202 -20.13 -2.73 -3.87
C TRP A 202 -18.89 -1.85 -3.62
N ASP A 203 -19.03 -0.53 -3.70
CA ASP A 203 -17.96 0.43 -3.42
C ASP A 203 -17.34 0.22 -2.02
N GLY A 204 -18.18 -0.14 -1.03
CA GLY A 204 -17.70 -0.47 0.32
C GLY A 204 -16.84 -1.74 0.38
N VAL A 205 -17.20 -2.76 -0.40
CA VAL A 205 -16.45 -4.02 -0.49
C VAL A 205 -15.10 -3.79 -1.17
N GLU A 206 -15.08 -3.04 -2.28
CA GLU A 206 -13.82 -2.69 -2.95
C GLU A 206 -12.89 -1.90 -2.02
N GLN A 207 -13.42 -0.92 -1.28
CA GLN A 207 -12.65 -0.18 -0.28
C GLN A 207 -12.10 -1.09 0.83
N TYR A 208 -12.91 -2.01 1.35
CA TYR A 208 -12.48 -2.95 2.39
C TYR A 208 -11.38 -3.90 1.88
N LEU A 209 -11.56 -4.50 0.70
CA LEU A 209 -10.53 -5.33 0.09
C LEU A 209 -9.24 -4.54 -0.11
N ASN A 210 -9.35 -3.33 -0.66
CA ASN A 210 -8.19 -2.45 -0.83
C ASN A 210 -7.51 -2.10 0.49
N TRP A 211 -8.27 -1.91 1.58
CA TRP A 211 -7.74 -1.66 2.92
C TRP A 211 -7.04 -2.89 3.52
N GLU A 212 -7.65 -4.08 3.48
CA GLU A 212 -7.02 -5.33 3.96
C GLU A 212 -5.74 -5.65 3.18
N PHE A 213 -5.76 -5.45 1.87
CA PHE A 213 -4.55 -5.56 1.07
C PHE A 213 -3.52 -4.48 1.43
N ALA A 214 -3.94 -3.25 1.75
CA ALA A 214 -3.02 -2.21 2.21
C ALA A 214 -2.38 -2.56 3.56
N ASN A 215 -3.14 -3.11 4.51
CA ASN A 215 -2.65 -3.55 5.82
C ASN A 215 -1.72 -4.76 5.72
N SER A 216 -2.12 -5.81 4.98
CA SER A 216 -1.26 -6.98 4.75
C SER A 216 0.01 -6.61 3.95
N ARG A 217 -0.05 -5.57 3.11
CA ARG A 217 1.13 -4.95 2.47
C ARG A 217 2.02 -4.18 3.44
N GLU A 218 1.55 -3.80 4.62
CA GLU A 218 2.40 -3.22 5.68
C GLU A 218 3.18 -4.33 6.38
N GLU A 219 2.53 -5.45 6.70
CA GLU A 219 3.14 -6.61 7.37
C GLU A 219 4.08 -7.42 6.46
N THR A 220 3.72 -7.59 5.19
CA THR A 220 4.48 -8.42 4.22
C THR A 220 5.32 -7.59 3.23
N GLY A 221 5.28 -6.25 3.38
CA GLY A 221 5.65 -5.28 2.34
C GLY A 221 7.11 -5.26 1.91
N ALA A 222 8.03 -5.68 2.76
CA ALA A 222 9.47 -5.64 2.46
C ALA A 222 9.87 -6.55 1.28
N VAL A 223 9.08 -7.57 0.95
CA VAL A 223 9.37 -8.52 -0.14
C VAL A 223 8.76 -8.08 -1.47
N LEU A 224 7.74 -7.20 -1.48
CA LEU A 224 6.94 -6.88 -2.67
C LEU A 224 7.05 -5.41 -3.10
N LYS A 225 7.31 -4.48 -2.19
CA LYS A 225 7.50 -3.09 -2.58
C LYS A 225 8.96 -2.91 -2.96
N ALA A 226 9.19 -2.33 -4.14
CA ALA A 226 10.48 -1.70 -4.41
C ALA A 226 10.80 -0.80 -3.22
N THR A 227 11.93 -1.04 -2.57
CA THR A 227 12.40 -0.20 -1.48
C THR A 227 12.48 1.24 -1.98
N HIS A 228 12.47 2.21 -1.08
CA HIS A 228 12.62 3.60 -1.49
C HIS A 228 13.88 3.79 -2.32
N GLU A 229 14.94 3.09 -1.97
CA GLU A 229 16.24 3.04 -2.63
C GLU A 229 16.13 2.42 -4.04
N ASP A 230 15.42 1.30 -4.19
CA ASP A 230 15.19 0.70 -5.52
C ASP A 230 14.30 1.56 -6.40
N ALA A 231 13.36 2.27 -5.80
CA ALA A 231 12.53 3.24 -6.48
C ALA A 231 13.37 4.39 -7.05
N LEU A 232 14.35 4.90 -6.30
CA LEU A 232 15.24 5.95 -6.76
C LEU A 232 16.12 5.51 -7.94
N LYS A 233 16.58 4.25 -7.96
CA LYS A 233 17.40 3.71 -9.08
C LYS A 233 16.66 3.71 -10.42
N ARG A 234 15.32 3.68 -10.40
CA ARG A 234 14.48 3.68 -11.61
C ARG A 234 14.28 5.08 -12.20
N ILE A 235 14.61 6.12 -11.45
CA ILE A 235 14.40 7.50 -11.84
C ILE A 235 15.52 7.93 -12.78
N LYS A 236 15.14 8.38 -13.98
CA LYS A 236 16.02 9.11 -14.88
C LYS A 236 15.91 10.59 -14.58
N ALA A 237 17.04 11.21 -14.30
CA ALA A 237 17.12 12.65 -14.07
C ALA A 237 16.68 13.46 -15.29
N ASP A 238 16.00 14.56 -15.05
CA ASP A 238 15.62 15.54 -16.07
C ASP A 238 16.87 16.29 -16.57
N PRO A 239 17.15 16.32 -17.88
CA PRO A 239 18.33 17.01 -18.44
C PRO A 239 18.38 18.51 -18.13
N ASN A 240 17.23 19.15 -17.88
CA ASN A 240 17.14 20.58 -17.56
C ASN A 240 17.02 20.82 -16.05
N HIS A 241 17.16 19.78 -15.23
CA HIS A 241 17.01 19.82 -13.78
C HIS A 241 15.65 20.36 -13.30
N GLN A 242 14.61 20.14 -14.09
CA GLN A 242 13.24 20.58 -13.82
C GLN A 242 12.39 19.45 -13.23
N ALA A 243 11.44 19.82 -12.37
CA ALA A 243 10.46 18.89 -11.82
C ALA A 243 9.10 19.58 -11.65
N GLU A 244 8.03 18.88 -12.03
CA GLU A 244 6.65 19.28 -11.75
C GLU A 244 6.03 18.29 -10.76
N ILE A 245 5.51 18.79 -9.65
CA ILE A 245 5.03 18.00 -8.52
C ILE A 245 3.51 18.14 -8.44
N TYR A 246 2.83 16.99 -8.48
CA TYR A 246 1.40 16.88 -8.27
C TYR A 246 1.12 16.07 -7.01
N TYR A 247 0.58 16.73 -5.99
CA TYR A 247 0.15 16.07 -4.75
C TYR A 247 -1.35 15.77 -4.81
N PHE A 248 -1.72 14.49 -4.93
CA PHE A 248 -3.11 14.04 -4.96
C PHE A 248 -3.60 13.71 -3.56
N PHE A 249 -4.76 14.25 -3.19
CA PHE A 249 -5.32 14.03 -1.86
C PHE A 249 -6.85 14.05 -1.83
N THR A 250 -7.39 13.55 -0.72
CA THR A 250 -8.79 13.71 -0.32
C THR A 250 -8.81 14.31 1.08
N ILE A 251 -9.70 15.27 1.34
CA ILE A 251 -9.79 15.94 2.66
C ILE A 251 -10.20 14.96 3.78
N ASN A 252 -10.88 13.87 3.42
CA ASN A 252 -11.38 12.86 4.35
C ASN A 252 -10.31 11.83 4.72
N SER A 253 -9.23 11.69 3.94
CA SER A 253 -8.14 10.77 4.23
C SER A 253 -7.31 11.22 5.44
N SER A 254 -7.23 10.38 6.47
CA SER A 254 -6.39 10.63 7.64
C SER A 254 -4.91 10.69 7.26
N TRP A 255 -4.44 9.79 6.40
CA TRP A 255 -3.06 9.78 5.90
C TRP A 255 -2.71 11.06 5.14
N ALA A 256 -3.64 11.60 4.34
CA ALA A 256 -3.43 12.87 3.65
C ALA A 256 -3.31 14.05 4.63
N ARG A 257 -4.11 14.06 5.72
CA ARG A 257 -4.02 15.07 6.78
C ARG A 257 -2.69 14.99 7.53
N THR A 258 -2.23 13.78 7.84
CA THR A 258 -0.94 13.56 8.51
C THR A 258 0.25 13.93 7.62
N MET A 259 0.15 13.68 6.30
CA MET A 259 1.20 13.98 5.33
C MET A 259 1.25 15.47 4.92
N ALA A 260 0.16 16.22 5.08
CA ALA A 260 0.06 17.60 4.61
C ALA A 260 1.13 18.57 5.16
N PRO A 261 1.52 18.53 6.46
CA PRO A 261 2.67 19.31 6.96
C PRO A 261 3.97 19.06 6.20
N ASP A 262 4.28 17.80 5.87
CA ASP A 262 5.48 17.45 5.09
C ASP A 262 5.39 17.93 3.64
N VAL A 263 4.19 17.91 3.06
CA VAL A 263 3.92 18.49 1.73
C VAL A 263 4.11 20.00 1.76
N GLU A 264 3.72 20.67 2.84
CA GLU A 264 3.95 22.10 3.02
C GLU A 264 5.44 22.44 3.12
N ARG A 265 6.24 21.62 3.83
CA ARG A 265 7.70 21.77 3.83
C ARG A 265 8.28 21.64 2.42
N LEU A 266 7.79 20.68 1.64
CA LEU A 266 8.20 20.51 0.24
C LEU A 266 7.79 21.71 -0.63
N TRP A 267 6.61 22.27 -0.40
CA TRP A 267 6.13 23.48 -1.06
C TRP A 267 7.04 24.69 -0.79
N GLN A 268 7.49 24.87 0.45
CA GLN A 268 8.45 25.93 0.79
C GLN A 268 9.79 25.77 0.07
N VAL A 269 10.22 24.54 -0.23
CA VAL A 269 11.39 24.28 -1.09
C VAL A 269 11.09 24.66 -2.53
N ALA A 270 9.94 24.23 -3.06
CA ALA A 270 9.51 24.54 -4.43
C ALA A 270 9.42 26.06 -4.68
N GLN A 271 8.96 26.84 -3.70
CA GLN A 271 8.92 28.30 -3.80
C GLN A 271 10.31 28.95 -3.95
N ARG A 272 11.38 28.29 -3.50
CA ARG A 272 12.75 28.81 -3.54
C ARG A 272 13.55 28.30 -4.75
N ASP A 273 13.17 27.18 -5.36
CA ASP A 273 13.81 26.64 -6.56
C ASP A 273 12.93 26.91 -7.79
N PRO A 274 13.30 27.84 -8.69
CA PRO A 274 12.49 28.17 -9.87
C PRO A 274 12.35 27.01 -10.86
N ASN A 275 13.13 25.93 -10.70
CA ASN A 275 13.03 24.73 -11.54
C ASN A 275 12.00 23.72 -11.01
N ILE A 276 11.33 24.03 -9.89
CA ILE A 276 10.29 23.18 -9.31
C ILE A 276 8.96 23.92 -9.43
N LYS A 277 7.96 23.26 -10.03
CA LYS A 277 6.56 23.70 -9.94
C LYS A 277 5.79 22.68 -9.13
N MET A 278 4.85 23.14 -8.32
CA MET A 278 4.09 22.25 -7.46
C MET A 278 2.65 22.72 -7.30
N VAL A 279 1.72 21.78 -7.34
CA VAL A 279 0.31 21.99 -7.06
C VAL A 279 -0.25 20.81 -6.28
N ALA A 280 -1.28 21.08 -5.47
CA ALA A 280 -2.10 20.05 -4.85
C ALA A 280 -3.40 19.85 -5.63
N LEU A 281 -3.80 18.61 -5.79
CA LEU A 281 -4.92 18.18 -6.60
C LEU A 281 -5.89 17.36 -5.75
N SER A 282 -7.13 17.83 -5.61
CA SER A 282 -8.18 17.07 -4.94
C SER A 282 -8.79 16.04 -5.89
N MET A 283 -9.14 14.85 -5.36
CA MET A 283 -9.82 13.78 -6.13
C MET A 283 -11.31 14.07 -6.41
N GLY A 284 -11.70 15.34 -6.47
CA GLY A 284 -13.08 15.77 -6.68
C GLY A 284 -13.28 17.24 -6.32
N PRO A 285 -14.46 17.80 -6.59
CA PRO A 285 -14.77 19.19 -6.31
C PRO A 285 -14.79 19.46 -4.81
N LEU A 286 -14.13 20.53 -4.37
CA LEU A 286 -14.08 20.94 -2.98
C LEU A 286 -14.73 22.31 -2.78
N PRO A 287 -15.77 22.43 -1.91
CA PRO A 287 -16.27 23.73 -1.49
C PRO A 287 -15.17 24.56 -0.81
N ASN A 288 -15.10 25.87 -1.11
CA ASN A 288 -14.06 26.76 -0.55
C ASN A 288 -13.95 26.69 0.98
N LYS A 289 -15.08 26.59 1.68
CA LYS A 289 -15.13 26.46 3.16
C LYS A 289 -14.38 25.22 3.67
N TRP A 290 -14.45 24.11 2.92
CA TRP A 290 -13.75 22.88 3.27
C TRP A 290 -12.25 23.02 3.01
N VAL A 291 -11.86 23.69 1.92
CA VAL A 291 -10.47 24.03 1.64
C VAL A 291 -9.89 24.90 2.76
N GLU A 292 -10.59 25.97 3.16
CA GLU A 292 -10.15 26.86 4.25
C GLU A 292 -9.97 26.10 5.56
N SER A 293 -10.94 25.27 5.94
CA SER A 293 -10.88 24.46 7.16
C SER A 293 -9.73 23.46 7.12
N TYR A 294 -9.52 22.81 5.97
CA TYR A 294 -8.40 21.90 5.77
C TYR A 294 -7.05 22.62 5.89
N ARG A 295 -6.91 23.81 5.30
CA ARG A 295 -5.71 24.64 5.40
C ARG A 295 -5.44 25.10 6.83
N ASN A 296 -6.47 25.52 7.56
CA ASN A 296 -6.33 25.93 8.96
C ASN A 296 -5.84 24.76 9.82
N TYR A 297 -6.42 23.57 9.62
CA TYR A 297 -6.07 22.37 10.36
C TYR A 297 -4.66 21.85 10.03
N THR A 298 -4.32 21.74 8.75
CA THR A 298 -3.05 21.12 8.29
C THR A 298 -1.89 22.10 8.12
N GLY A 299 -2.16 23.40 8.05
CA GLY A 299 -1.18 24.43 7.71
C GLY A 299 -0.77 24.44 6.23
N LEU A 300 -1.46 23.69 5.37
CA LEU A 300 -1.15 23.58 3.94
C LEU A 300 -1.44 24.90 3.20
N THR A 301 -0.47 25.46 2.49
CA THR A 301 -0.59 26.72 1.74
C THR A 301 -0.43 26.56 0.23
N VAL A 302 0.04 25.39 -0.24
CA VAL A 302 0.13 25.07 -1.66
C VAL A 302 -1.21 25.32 -2.39
N PRO A 303 -1.20 25.84 -3.63
CA PRO A 303 -2.40 25.97 -4.44
C PRO A 303 -3.13 24.63 -4.60
N ILE A 304 -4.43 24.62 -4.34
CA ILE A 304 -5.29 23.43 -4.47
C ILE A 304 -6.20 23.62 -5.68
N PHE A 305 -6.22 22.65 -6.57
CA PHE A 305 -7.12 22.58 -7.72
C PHE A 305 -7.87 21.24 -7.73
N GLU A 306 -8.96 21.17 -8.48
CA GLU A 306 -9.61 19.89 -8.78
C GLU A 306 -8.73 19.11 -9.77
N GLY A 307 -8.46 17.84 -9.46
CA GLY A 307 -7.57 17.02 -10.27
C GLY A 307 -8.02 15.58 -10.46
N ALA A 308 -9.32 15.30 -10.35
CA ALA A 308 -9.86 13.95 -10.57
C ALA A 308 -9.51 13.39 -11.96
N GLU A 309 -9.60 14.21 -13.02
CA GLU A 309 -9.22 13.79 -14.38
C GLU A 309 -7.71 13.57 -14.51
N VAL A 310 -6.91 14.46 -13.91
CA VAL A 310 -5.45 14.35 -13.90
C VAL A 310 -5.01 13.09 -13.14
N ALA A 311 -5.69 12.76 -12.04
CA ALA A 311 -5.44 11.55 -11.26
C ALA A 311 -5.64 10.29 -12.11
N LYS A 312 -6.71 10.23 -12.91
CA LYS A 312 -6.95 9.12 -13.85
C LYS A 312 -5.81 8.99 -14.87
N SER A 313 -5.29 10.10 -15.39
CA SER A 313 -4.18 10.07 -16.36
C SER A 313 -2.86 9.54 -15.77
N PHE A 314 -2.67 9.67 -14.46
CA PHE A 314 -1.51 9.12 -13.73
C PHE A 314 -1.83 7.79 -13.03
N ASP A 315 -2.99 7.20 -13.30
CA ASP A 315 -3.47 5.96 -12.69
C ASP A 315 -3.47 6.03 -11.14
N VAL A 316 -3.73 7.21 -10.58
CA VAL A 316 -3.74 7.41 -9.12
C VAL A 316 -5.04 6.84 -8.54
N ALA A 317 -4.95 5.59 -8.07
CA ALA A 317 -6.04 4.90 -7.39
C ALA A 317 -6.10 5.16 -5.87
N PHE A 318 -4.97 5.56 -5.26
CA PHE A 318 -4.84 5.71 -3.80
C PHE A 318 -4.38 7.12 -3.42
N THR A 319 -4.97 7.66 -2.35
CA THR A 319 -4.54 8.94 -1.76
C THR A 319 -4.11 8.79 -0.30
N PRO A 320 -3.09 9.53 0.17
CA PRO A 320 -2.32 10.52 -0.59
C PRO A 320 -1.39 9.89 -1.63
N ALA A 321 -1.09 10.65 -2.69
CA ALA A 321 -0.07 10.27 -3.67
C ALA A 321 0.72 11.50 -4.12
N LEU A 322 2.01 11.27 -4.41
CA LEU A 322 2.92 12.26 -4.96
C LEU A 322 3.35 11.77 -6.36
N VAL A 323 3.05 12.56 -7.38
CA VAL A 323 3.55 12.34 -8.74
C VAL A 323 4.56 13.43 -9.05
N VAL A 324 5.76 13.03 -9.49
CA VAL A 324 6.81 13.95 -9.91
C VAL A 324 7.08 13.71 -11.40
N VAL A 325 6.91 14.75 -12.20
CA VAL A 325 7.07 14.71 -13.65
C VAL A 325 8.36 15.42 -14.04
N SER A 326 9.16 14.77 -14.89
CA SER A 326 10.28 15.39 -15.61
C SER A 326 9.72 16.00 -16.91
N PRO A 327 9.61 17.34 -17.02
CA PRO A 327 8.96 17.97 -18.17
C PRO A 327 9.69 17.71 -19.49
N THR A 328 11.03 17.61 -19.43
CA THR A 328 11.87 17.41 -20.60
C THR A 328 11.72 16.00 -21.15
N THR A 329 11.72 14.99 -20.28
CA THR A 329 11.61 13.58 -20.69
C THR A 329 10.17 13.09 -20.81
N LYS A 330 9.18 13.89 -20.37
CA LYS A 330 7.75 13.53 -20.28
C LYS A 330 7.51 12.23 -19.51
N THR A 331 8.34 11.99 -18.50
CA THR A 331 8.23 10.81 -17.63
C THR A 331 7.66 11.24 -16.29
N ALA A 332 6.65 10.54 -15.83
CA ALA A 332 6.04 10.72 -14.52
C ALA A 332 6.41 9.57 -13.60
N TYR A 333 6.82 9.90 -12.38
CA TYR A 333 7.17 8.95 -11.33
C TYR A 333 6.18 9.10 -10.18
N ARG A 334 5.58 7.99 -9.74
CA ARG A 334 4.53 7.99 -8.72
C ARG A 334 4.99 7.37 -7.42
N LYS A 335 4.60 7.97 -6.29
CA LYS A 335 4.65 7.38 -4.95
C LYS A 335 3.28 7.51 -4.28
N THR A 336 2.77 6.42 -3.73
CA THR A 336 1.48 6.38 -3.03
C THR A 336 1.67 6.20 -1.53
N GLY A 337 0.66 6.59 -0.74
CA GLY A 337 0.65 6.50 0.71
C GLY A 337 1.40 7.63 1.40
N GLN A 338 1.43 7.60 2.73
CA GLN A 338 2.11 8.60 3.55
C GLN A 338 3.62 8.57 3.28
N GLN A 339 4.20 9.74 3.00
CA GLN A 339 5.65 9.93 2.83
C GLN A 339 6.15 11.01 3.77
N SER A 340 7.32 10.79 4.37
CA SER A 340 8.00 11.85 5.12
C SER A 340 8.56 12.91 4.18
N PHE A 341 8.75 14.12 4.69
CA PHE A 341 9.40 15.20 3.94
C PHE A 341 10.74 14.76 3.32
N GLN A 342 11.60 14.10 4.09
CA GLN A 342 12.92 13.67 3.62
C GLN A 342 12.83 12.77 2.38
N ARG A 343 11.91 11.80 2.39
CA ARG A 343 11.71 10.89 1.26
C ARG A 343 11.13 11.60 0.03
N MET A 344 10.22 12.55 0.22
CA MET A 344 9.68 13.35 -0.88
C MET A 344 10.76 14.28 -1.47
N TYR A 345 11.54 14.93 -0.62
CA TYR A 345 12.64 15.80 -1.03
C TYR A 345 13.65 15.02 -1.86
N GLU A 346 14.14 13.89 -1.34
CA GLU A 346 15.07 13.02 -2.06
C GLU A 346 14.51 12.60 -3.42
N PHE A 347 13.26 12.15 -3.46
CA PHE A 347 12.58 11.74 -4.69
C PHE A 347 12.56 12.86 -5.75
N VAL A 348 12.19 14.08 -5.35
CA VAL A 348 12.18 15.25 -6.25
C VAL A 348 13.60 15.60 -6.72
N ARG A 349 14.59 15.59 -5.81
CA ARG A 349 15.99 15.93 -6.15
C ARG A 349 16.61 14.90 -7.09
N THR A 350 16.29 13.62 -6.93
CA THR A 350 16.70 12.57 -7.87
C THR A 350 16.08 12.80 -9.25
N VAL A 351 14.80 13.19 -9.35
CA VAL A 351 14.19 13.57 -10.64
C VAL A 351 14.89 14.79 -11.24
N GLN A 352 15.28 15.78 -10.45
CA GLN A 352 16.07 16.91 -10.95
C GLN A 352 17.53 16.55 -11.30
N GLY A 353 18.03 15.39 -10.88
CA GLY A 353 19.47 15.07 -10.96
C GLY A 353 20.35 15.98 -10.10
N LYS A 354 19.84 16.47 -8.97
CA LYS A 354 20.57 17.33 -8.03
C LYS A 354 20.88 16.57 -6.74
N SER A 355 21.80 17.12 -5.92
CA SER A 355 22.12 16.54 -4.60
C SER A 355 20.86 16.42 -3.71
N THR A 356 20.80 15.29 -3.00
CA THR A 356 19.76 14.90 -2.05
C THR A 356 20.10 15.28 -0.61
N GLU A 357 21.30 15.84 -0.38
CA GLU A 357 21.74 16.28 0.94
C GLU A 357 20.88 17.45 1.46
N ILE A 358 20.44 17.33 2.72
CA ILE A 358 19.63 18.36 3.38
C ILE A 358 20.57 19.47 3.86
N SER A 359 20.43 20.66 3.30
CA SER A 359 21.23 21.81 3.73
C SER A 359 20.87 22.26 5.16
N PRO A 360 21.78 22.94 5.89
CA PRO A 360 21.46 23.47 7.23
C PRO A 360 20.25 24.41 7.24
N GLN A 361 20.06 25.20 6.17
CA GLN A 361 18.89 26.05 6.03
C GLN A 361 17.61 25.22 5.89
N LEU A 362 17.67 24.09 5.19
CA LEU A 362 16.53 23.19 5.05
C LEU A 362 16.23 22.41 6.33
N ALA A 363 17.25 22.06 7.11
CA ALA A 363 17.08 21.45 8.43
C ALA A 363 16.27 22.34 9.39
N SER A 364 16.31 23.67 9.23
CA SER A 364 15.46 24.58 10.03
C SER A 364 13.97 24.46 9.70
N VAL A 365 13.62 24.07 8.47
CA VAL A 365 12.23 23.87 8.02
C VAL A 365 11.66 22.57 8.55
N LEU A 366 12.49 21.53 8.67
CA LEU A 366 12.12 20.22 9.24
C LEU A 366 11.55 20.33 10.66
N ASN A 367 12.20 21.12 11.51
CA ASN A 367 11.88 21.17 12.94
C ASN A 367 10.78 22.15 13.30
N LYS A 368 10.23 22.89 12.33
CA LYS A 368 9.15 23.85 12.58
C LYS A 368 7.80 23.14 12.50
N PRO A 369 6.99 23.11 13.57
CA PRO A 369 5.64 22.56 13.51
C PRO A 369 4.76 23.35 12.53
N ILE A 370 4.00 22.64 11.71
CA ILE A 370 3.09 23.19 10.70
C ILE A 370 1.67 22.70 10.98
N GLY A 371 0.71 23.64 10.99
CA GLY A 371 -0.69 23.34 11.25
C GLY A 371 -1.02 23.01 12.71
N GLU A 372 -2.27 22.65 12.96
CA GLU A 372 -2.74 22.13 14.25
C GLU A 372 -2.39 20.64 14.42
N VAL A 373 -2.35 19.88 13.30
CA VAL A 373 -2.02 18.45 13.30
C VAL A 373 -0.73 18.16 14.08
N GLU A 374 0.36 18.85 13.78
CA GLU A 374 1.64 18.61 14.47
C GLU A 374 1.70 19.25 15.86
N LYS A 375 1.01 20.39 16.07
CA LYS A 375 0.95 21.04 17.38
C LYS A 375 0.25 20.17 18.43
N LEU A 376 -0.71 19.35 17.99
CA LEU A 376 -1.42 18.40 18.85
C LEU A 376 -0.64 17.10 19.08
N SER A 377 0.34 16.80 18.22
CA SER A 377 1.16 15.58 18.29
C SER A 377 2.50 15.78 18.99
N ASP A 378 2.84 16.99 19.42
CA ASP A 378 4.05 17.22 20.22
C ASP A 378 3.96 16.37 21.51
N PRO A 379 4.85 15.38 21.72
CA PRO A 379 4.81 14.53 22.91
C PRO A 379 5.09 15.32 24.21
N ASN A 380 5.68 16.51 24.10
CA ASN A 380 5.82 17.46 25.20
C ASN A 380 4.72 18.54 25.20
N GLY A 381 3.83 18.49 24.22
CA GLY A 381 2.69 19.37 24.03
C GLY A 381 1.69 19.21 25.15
N THR A 382 1.91 19.98 26.22
CA THR A 382 0.84 20.30 27.15
C THR A 382 -0.25 20.95 26.31
N LEU A 383 -1.41 20.31 26.14
CA LEU A 383 -2.53 20.97 25.46
C LEU A 383 -2.73 22.35 26.12
N PRO A 384 -3.14 23.39 25.37
CA PRO A 384 -3.40 24.71 25.95
C PRO A 384 -4.44 24.68 27.10
N ASN A 385 -5.17 23.57 27.25
CA ASN A 385 -6.13 23.32 28.33
C ASN A 385 -5.67 22.25 29.36
N GLY A 386 -4.39 21.84 29.37
CA GLY A 386 -3.83 20.91 30.37
C GLY A 386 -4.24 19.44 30.21
N GLY A 387 -4.83 19.04 29.09
CA GLY A 387 -5.07 17.62 28.79
C GLY A 387 -3.81 16.95 28.22
N ILE A 388 -3.54 15.72 28.63
CA ILE A 388 -2.53 14.86 28.01
C ILE A 388 -3.25 14.08 26.89
N VAL A 389 -2.77 14.19 25.66
CA VAL A 389 -3.23 13.32 24.56
C VAL A 389 -2.32 12.11 24.49
N VAL A 390 -2.82 10.96 24.93
CA VAL A 390 -2.14 9.68 24.70
C VAL A 390 -2.58 9.18 23.34
N TYR A 391 -1.71 9.29 22.34
CA TYR A 391 -1.87 8.57 21.08
C TYR A 391 -1.36 7.14 21.29
N ASP A 392 -2.29 6.18 21.36
CA ASP A 392 -1.92 4.77 21.30
C ASP A 392 -1.77 4.35 19.85
N SER A 393 -0.56 4.49 19.31
CA SER A 393 -0.21 4.02 17.97
C SER A 393 -0.09 2.49 17.88
N ARG A 394 -0.39 1.74 18.96
CA ARG A 394 -0.48 0.27 18.97
C ARG A 394 -1.92 -0.26 18.95
N ALA A 395 -2.93 0.61 19.01
CA ALA A 395 -4.34 0.21 19.10
C ALA A 395 -5.00 -0.18 17.75
N SER A 396 -4.22 -0.51 16.71
CA SER A 396 -4.74 -1.15 15.48
C SER A 396 -4.58 -2.67 15.47
N GLY A 397 -4.03 -3.29 16.52
CA GLY A 397 -3.95 -4.74 16.69
C GLY A 397 -4.89 -5.26 17.77
N GLU A 398 -5.89 -6.04 17.36
CA GLU A 398 -6.68 -7.06 18.08
C GLU A 398 -7.33 -6.81 19.46
N ASP A 399 -6.94 -5.83 20.28
CA ASP A 399 -7.44 -5.69 21.67
C ASP A 399 -8.60 -4.70 21.86
N ALA A 400 -9.40 -4.43 20.81
CA ALA A 400 -10.59 -3.58 20.90
C ALA A 400 -11.85 -4.29 21.43
N ARG A 401 -11.71 -5.41 22.15
CA ARG A 401 -12.79 -6.04 22.92
C ARG A 401 -12.45 -6.14 24.40
N GLY A 402 -12.65 -5.02 25.08
CA GLY A 402 -12.99 -5.02 26.51
C GLY A 402 -12.01 -4.27 27.40
N SER A 403 -12.28 -2.99 27.67
CA SER A 403 -12.30 -2.41 29.02
C SER A 403 -12.47 -0.89 28.93
N LEU A 404 -13.71 -0.42 29.05
CA LEU A 404 -14.01 0.98 29.35
C LEU A 404 -13.64 1.24 30.83
N LYS A 405 -12.33 1.38 31.12
CA LYS A 405 -11.91 1.92 32.41
C LYS A 405 -12.09 3.44 32.37
N ARG A 406 -13.25 3.91 32.87
CA ARG A 406 -13.39 5.31 33.32
C ARG A 406 -12.38 5.57 34.41
N VAL A 407 -11.32 6.30 34.09
CA VAL A 407 -10.51 6.97 35.10
C VAL A 407 -11.31 8.19 35.57
N ASN A 408 -12.11 8.00 36.62
CA ASN A 408 -12.73 9.12 37.33
C ASN A 408 -11.61 9.90 38.04
N HIS A 409 -11.16 10.99 37.42
CA HIS A 409 -10.35 11.98 38.11
C HIS A 409 -11.27 12.71 39.09
N LEU A 410 -11.17 12.34 40.37
CA LEU A 410 -11.83 13.01 41.49
C LEU A 410 -11.34 14.46 41.55
N GLY A 411 -12.09 15.35 40.90
CA GLY A 411 -11.98 16.78 41.08
C GLY A 411 -12.22 17.14 42.54
N SER A 412 -11.23 17.76 43.15
CA SER A 412 -11.31 18.34 44.48
C SER A 412 -12.38 19.43 44.52
N VAL A 413 -13.57 19.07 45.03
CA VAL A 413 -14.65 20.03 45.29
C VAL A 413 -14.21 20.95 46.43
N LYS A 414 -13.75 22.16 46.07
CA LYS A 414 -13.65 23.29 47.00
C LYS A 414 -15.06 23.63 47.50
N ARG A 415 -15.41 23.14 48.70
CA ARG A 415 -16.61 23.56 49.42
C ARG A 415 -16.49 25.06 49.74
N LYS A 416 -17.32 25.89 49.11
CA LYS A 416 -17.53 27.28 49.53
C LYS A 416 -18.26 27.28 50.89
N PRO A 417 -17.87 28.14 51.84
CA PRO A 417 -18.59 28.28 53.10
C PRO A 417 -20.00 28.85 52.85
N LYS A 418 -21.02 28.20 53.44
CA LYS A 418 -22.39 28.70 53.48
C LYS A 418 -22.40 30.04 54.22
N LYS A 419 -22.81 31.11 53.54
CA LYS A 419 -23.28 32.33 54.20
C LYS A 419 -24.71 32.11 54.67
N ASN A 420 -24.92 32.35 55.96
CA ASN A 420 -26.22 32.63 56.53
C ASN A 420 -26.76 33.95 55.95
N ASP A 421 -28.05 33.98 55.63
CA ASP A 421 -29.00 35.08 55.81
C ASP A 421 -30.38 34.44 55.53
N ALA A 422 -31.24 34.17 56.52
CA ALA A 422 -31.97 35.08 57.41
C ALA A 422 -33.02 35.92 56.66
N LEU A 423 -34.31 35.58 56.94
CA LEU A 423 -35.53 36.41 56.81
C LEU A 423 -35.89 36.81 55.36
N GLU A 424 -37.12 36.88 54.86
CA GLU A 424 -38.52 37.01 55.30
C GLU A 424 -39.28 36.87 53.94
N ARG A 425 -40.52 36.43 53.74
CA ARG A 425 -41.80 36.70 54.39
C ARG A 425 -42.87 36.04 53.48
N PHE A 426 -43.95 35.57 54.11
CA PHE A 426 -45.26 35.17 53.58
C PHE A 426 -45.37 33.93 52.69
#